data_AF-A0A6G0XS56-F1
#
_entry.id   AF-A0A6G0XS56-F1
#
_cell.length_a   1.000
_cell.length_b   1.000
_cell.length_c   1.000
_cell.angle_alpha   90.00
_cell.angle_beta   90.00
_cell.angle_gamma   90.00
#
_symmetry.space_group_name_H-M   'P 1'
#
loop_
_entity.id
_entity.type
_entity.pdbx_description
1 polymer ?
#
loop_
_entity_poly.entity_id
_entity_poly.type
_entity_poly.pdbx_seq_one_letter_code
_entity_poly.pdbx_strand_id
1 'polypeptide(L)'
;MRILLPLVQFASVSLAQNDCAQNFSQCNGQHWPYSVCCIDPAFTCQVVTPYLSLCVPKPAPVVEIGPWGQCGGLAWGGPTACSNEWQCRVVNPYYSQCIPPYPTQPPATPGTPAPTGITATPATTNASSDIDCYDDVQDETGVLSPDDVANTSNITLAPGAIVAAYGQCGGYTYVGSNICVQGYYCQAANDWYSQCVPIPNLPGLPTYSQCGGNLWTGPTDCQAGTTCTEVNAWYSQCLPF
;
A
#
# COMPACT_ATOMS: atom_id res chain seq x y z
N MET A 1 63.42 30.99 18.84
CA MET A 1 62.53 29.85 19.19
C MET A 1 61.22 30.04 18.43
N ARG A 2 61.07 29.41 17.26
CA ARG A 2 59.85 29.51 16.44
C ARG A 2 58.87 28.45 16.95
N ILE A 3 57.75 28.88 17.53
CA ILE A 3 56.69 28.01 18.02
C ILE A 3 55.85 27.60 16.80
N LEU A 4 55.94 26.34 16.40
CA LEU A 4 55.05 25.70 15.42
C LEU A 4 53.69 25.51 16.09
N LEU A 5 52.67 26.27 15.67
CA LEU A 5 51.27 25.95 15.96
C LEU A 5 50.83 24.81 15.01
N PRO A 6 50.27 23.70 15.52
CA PRO A 6 49.68 22.70 14.64
C PRO A 6 48.37 23.25 14.07
N LEU A 7 48.27 23.30 12.74
CA LEU A 7 46.98 23.48 12.07
C LEU A 7 46.09 22.29 12.43
N VAL A 8 45.04 22.55 13.19
CA VAL A 8 43.92 21.62 13.35
C VAL A 8 43.16 21.64 12.04
N GLN A 9 43.40 20.63 11.21
CA GLN A 9 42.64 20.40 9.99
C GLN A 9 41.23 19.97 10.42
N PHE A 10 40.27 20.89 10.37
CA PHE A 10 38.87 20.53 10.43
C PHE A 10 38.58 19.70 9.18
N ALA A 11 38.41 18.39 9.36
CA ALA A 11 37.76 17.57 8.35
C ALA A 11 36.34 18.13 8.22
N SER A 12 36.10 18.88 7.15
CA SER A 12 34.74 19.20 6.73
C SER A 12 34.04 17.86 6.48
N VAL A 13 33.13 17.48 7.37
CA VAL A 13 32.14 16.45 7.08
C VAL A 13 31.33 17.00 5.91
N SER A 14 31.61 16.51 4.71
CA SER A 14 30.80 16.81 3.54
C SER A 14 29.40 16.28 3.78
N LEU A 15 28.47 17.17 4.15
CA LEU A 15 27.02 16.94 4.06
C LEU A 15 26.61 16.97 2.57
N ALA A 16 27.10 16.00 1.82
CA ALA A 16 26.68 15.74 0.47
C ALA A 16 26.56 14.24 0.30
N GLN A 17 25.58 13.64 0.98
CA GLN A 17 25.13 12.30 0.65
C GLN A 17 23.80 12.46 -0.06
N ASN A 18 23.68 11.86 -1.24
CA ASN A 18 22.45 11.81 -2.01
C ASN A 18 21.39 11.08 -1.17
N ASP A 19 20.56 11.83 -0.45
CA ASP A 19 19.66 11.36 0.61
C ASP A 19 18.40 10.68 0.03
N CYS A 20 18.59 9.65 -0.79
CA CYS A 20 17.49 8.77 -1.15
C CYS A 20 17.17 7.82 -0.01
N ALA A 21 15.87 7.55 0.17
CA ALA A 21 15.36 6.64 1.18
C ALA A 21 15.88 5.21 0.97
N GLN A 22 16.15 4.51 2.07
CA GLN A 22 16.53 3.10 2.05
C GLN A 22 15.36 2.21 1.59
N ASN A 23 15.68 0.98 1.19
CA ASN A 23 14.66 0.00 0.80
C ASN A 23 13.66 -0.19 1.94
N PHE A 24 12.36 -0.17 1.62
CA PHE A 24 11.24 -0.25 2.57
C PHE A 24 11.12 0.90 3.56
N SER A 25 11.95 1.94 3.50
CA SER A 25 11.83 3.14 4.34
C SER A 25 10.83 4.15 3.78
N GLN A 26 10.39 5.07 4.64
CA GLN A 26 9.64 6.26 4.20
C GLN A 26 10.45 7.04 3.17
N CYS A 27 9.80 7.48 2.10
CA CYS A 27 10.43 8.21 0.98
C CYS A 27 9.68 9.50 0.62
N ASN A 28 8.51 9.72 1.20
CA ASN A 28 7.70 10.94 1.17
C ASN A 28 6.60 10.85 2.26
N GLY A 29 5.82 11.91 2.43
CA GLY A 29 4.71 11.98 3.38
C GLY A 29 4.98 12.89 4.57
N GLN A 30 4.21 12.75 5.64
CA GLN A 30 4.34 13.61 6.81
C GLN A 30 5.72 13.44 7.47
N HIS A 31 6.32 14.58 7.84
CA HIS A 31 7.61 14.69 8.53
C HIS A 31 8.83 14.11 7.77
N TRP A 32 8.75 13.90 6.45
CA TRP A 32 9.90 13.50 5.63
C TRP A 32 10.82 14.70 5.32
N PRO A 33 12.09 14.71 5.79
CA PRO A 33 12.96 15.88 5.66
C PRO A 33 13.88 15.85 4.43
N TYR A 34 13.83 14.78 3.61
CA TYR A 34 14.78 14.52 2.52
C TYR A 34 14.13 14.53 1.12
N SER A 35 14.91 14.22 0.09
CA SER A 35 14.44 14.14 -1.31
C SER A 35 13.53 12.93 -1.54
N VAL A 36 12.62 13.04 -2.51
CA VAL A 36 11.71 11.94 -2.91
C VAL A 36 12.41 11.02 -3.89
N CYS A 37 13.21 10.08 -3.38
CA CYS A 37 13.86 9.05 -4.17
C CYS A 37 14.17 7.80 -3.32
N CYS A 38 14.31 6.65 -3.99
CA CYS A 38 14.76 5.40 -3.37
C CYS A 38 16.20 5.11 -3.76
N ILE A 39 17.01 4.62 -2.82
CA ILE A 39 18.44 4.37 -3.03
C ILE A 39 18.70 3.25 -4.04
N ASP A 40 17.82 2.24 -4.05
CA ASP A 40 17.86 1.11 -4.98
C ASP A 40 16.97 1.40 -6.19
N PRO A 41 17.50 1.34 -7.43
CA PRO A 41 16.70 1.55 -8.64
C PRO A 41 15.64 0.47 -8.87
N ALA A 42 15.71 -0.68 -8.18
CA ALA A 42 14.65 -1.69 -8.18
C ALA A 42 13.45 -1.30 -7.31
N PHE A 43 13.49 -0.17 -6.61
CA PHE A 43 12.43 0.33 -5.74
C PHE A 43 11.83 1.63 -6.29
N THR A 44 10.57 1.88 -5.95
CA THR A 44 9.85 3.12 -6.30
C THR A 44 9.15 3.68 -5.08
N CYS A 45 9.06 5.01 -5.00
CA CYS A 45 8.38 5.68 -3.89
C CYS A 45 6.87 5.66 -4.16
N GLN A 46 6.16 4.73 -3.53
CA GLN A 46 4.73 4.54 -3.73
C GLN A 46 3.96 5.12 -2.54
N VAL A 47 2.88 5.85 -2.82
CA VAL A 47 1.93 6.32 -1.80
C VAL A 47 1.22 5.10 -1.21
N VAL A 48 1.40 4.87 0.08
CA VAL A 48 0.77 3.75 0.81
C VAL A 48 -0.49 4.24 1.53
N THR A 49 -0.38 5.42 2.13
CA THR A 49 -1.50 6.14 2.75
C THR A 49 -1.36 7.63 2.43
N PRO A 50 -2.38 8.47 2.68
CA PRO A 50 -2.27 9.92 2.45
C PRO A 50 -1.10 10.60 3.18
N TYR A 51 -0.56 9.96 4.23
CA TYR A 51 0.49 10.54 5.08
C TYR A 51 1.83 9.79 4.98
N LEU A 52 1.89 8.68 4.24
CA LEU A 52 3.07 7.81 4.19
C LEU A 52 3.29 7.28 2.78
N SER A 53 4.46 7.57 2.22
CA SER A 53 4.97 6.88 1.03
C SER A 53 6.19 6.04 1.40
N LEU A 54 6.26 4.83 0.87
CA LEU A 54 7.35 3.88 1.13
C LEU A 54 8.11 3.56 -0.15
N CYS A 55 9.42 3.35 -0.01
CA CYS A 55 10.20 2.68 -1.05
C CYS A 55 9.80 1.22 -1.08
N VAL A 56 8.93 0.87 -2.02
CA VAL A 56 8.49 -0.51 -2.24
C VAL A 56 9.18 -1.08 -3.49
N PRO A 57 9.38 -2.41 -3.56
CA PRO A 57 9.91 -3.04 -4.76
C PRO A 57 9.05 -2.62 -5.96
N LYS A 58 9.70 -2.15 -7.02
CA LYS A 58 9.03 -1.92 -8.30
C LYS A 58 8.40 -3.25 -8.69
N PRO A 59 7.12 -3.25 -9.13
CA PRO A 59 6.50 -4.47 -9.65
C PRO A 59 7.44 -5.08 -10.69
N ALA A 60 7.75 -6.37 -10.53
CA ALA A 60 8.44 -7.10 -11.59
C ALA A 60 7.66 -6.85 -12.89
N PRO A 61 8.33 -6.65 -14.04
CA PRO A 61 7.63 -6.50 -15.30
C PRO A 61 6.66 -7.67 -15.40
N VAL A 62 5.36 -7.36 -15.39
CA VAL A 62 4.34 -8.38 -15.58
C VAL A 62 4.61 -8.94 -16.96
N VAL A 63 5.09 -10.19 -17.00
CA VAL A 63 5.28 -10.89 -18.26
C VAL A 63 3.88 -11.20 -18.75
N GLU A 64 3.32 -10.28 -19.51
CA GLU A 64 1.98 -10.47 -20.04
C GLU A 64 2.00 -11.59 -21.08
N ILE A 65 1.03 -12.47 -20.96
CA ILE A 65 0.89 -13.62 -21.83
C ILE A 65 0.14 -13.18 -23.08
N GLY A 66 0.75 -13.43 -24.23
CA GLY A 66 0.14 -13.14 -25.51
C GLY A 66 -1.18 -13.89 -25.74
N PRO A 67 -1.93 -13.49 -26.77
CA PRO A 67 -3.12 -14.18 -27.24
C PRO A 67 -2.98 -15.71 -27.22
N TRP A 68 -3.97 -16.40 -26.65
CA TRP A 68 -4.05 -17.86 -26.56
C TRP A 68 -2.99 -18.55 -25.68
N GLY A 69 -2.12 -17.80 -24.99
CA GLY A 69 -1.16 -18.39 -24.08
C GLY A 69 -1.79 -18.92 -22.79
N GLN A 70 -1.08 -19.83 -22.11
CA GLN A 70 -1.51 -20.36 -20.81
C GLN A 70 -1.31 -19.30 -19.73
N CYS A 71 -2.34 -19.06 -18.92
CA CYS A 71 -2.36 -18.03 -17.87
C CYS A 71 -2.77 -18.58 -16.49
N GLY A 72 -2.93 -19.90 -16.35
CA GLY A 72 -3.33 -20.51 -15.08
C GLY A 72 -3.48 -22.03 -15.16
N GLY A 73 -3.78 -22.63 -14.02
CA GLY A 73 -3.94 -24.08 -13.82
C GLY A 73 -3.34 -24.57 -12.50
N LEU A 74 -3.79 -25.71 -11.99
CA LEU A 74 -3.44 -26.27 -10.66
C LEU A 74 -1.93 -26.51 -10.42
N ALA A 75 -1.09 -26.48 -11.47
CA ALA A 75 0.37 -26.60 -11.38
C ALA A 75 1.11 -25.52 -12.20
N TRP A 76 0.42 -24.43 -12.53
CA TRP A 76 1.00 -23.34 -13.31
C TRP A 76 1.82 -22.40 -12.41
N GLY A 77 3.12 -22.33 -12.63
CA GLY A 77 4.04 -21.40 -11.96
C GLY A 77 4.44 -20.19 -12.82
N GLY A 78 3.79 -20.02 -13.97
CA GLY A 78 4.07 -18.92 -14.88
C GLY A 78 3.21 -17.68 -14.60
N PRO A 79 3.34 -16.63 -15.44
CA PRO A 79 2.53 -15.42 -15.31
C PRO A 79 1.02 -15.70 -15.42
N THR A 80 0.19 -14.85 -14.83
CA THR A 80 -1.28 -14.97 -14.88
C THR A 80 -1.98 -13.79 -15.58
N ALA A 81 -1.22 -12.72 -15.86
CA ALA A 81 -1.70 -11.57 -16.59
C ALA A 81 -1.67 -11.83 -18.11
N CYS A 82 -2.79 -11.59 -18.78
CA CYS A 82 -2.90 -11.63 -20.24
C CYS A 82 -2.64 -10.25 -20.81
N SER A 83 -2.11 -10.17 -22.04
CA SER A 83 -1.76 -8.88 -22.61
C SER A 83 -2.95 -8.09 -23.12
N ASN A 84 -2.93 -6.78 -22.90
CA ASN A 84 -3.97 -5.84 -23.32
C ASN A 84 -5.36 -6.22 -22.74
N GLU A 85 -6.40 -6.22 -23.56
CA GLU A 85 -7.79 -6.54 -23.18
C GLU A 85 -8.09 -8.05 -23.12
N TRP A 86 -7.08 -8.91 -23.24
CA TRP A 86 -7.28 -10.36 -23.19
C TRP A 86 -7.58 -10.81 -21.76
N GLN A 87 -8.49 -11.76 -21.61
CA GLN A 87 -8.91 -12.24 -20.29
C GLN A 87 -8.41 -13.66 -20.06
N CYS A 88 -7.86 -13.92 -18.88
CA CYS A 88 -7.47 -15.27 -18.48
C CYS A 88 -8.73 -16.07 -18.14
N ARG A 89 -9.20 -16.94 -19.04
CA ARG A 89 -10.36 -17.79 -18.80
C ARG A 89 -9.94 -19.20 -18.45
N VAL A 90 -10.52 -19.72 -17.38
CA VAL A 90 -10.38 -21.12 -16.99
C VAL A 90 -11.00 -22.00 -18.07
N VAL A 91 -10.21 -22.88 -18.68
CA VAL A 91 -10.69 -23.89 -19.63
C VAL A 91 -10.97 -25.20 -18.88
N ASN A 92 -10.06 -25.57 -17.98
CA ASN A 92 -10.22 -26.70 -17.06
C ASN A 92 -9.37 -26.47 -15.80
N PRO A 93 -9.47 -27.31 -14.75
CA PRO A 93 -8.74 -27.11 -13.49
C PRO A 93 -7.21 -27.04 -13.65
N TYR A 94 -6.66 -27.67 -14.68
CA TYR A 94 -5.21 -27.73 -14.93
C TYR A 94 -4.74 -26.69 -15.96
N TYR A 95 -5.65 -25.95 -16.61
CA TYR A 95 -5.34 -25.07 -17.72
C TYR A 95 -6.32 -23.89 -17.84
N SER A 96 -5.77 -22.69 -17.77
CA SER A 96 -6.45 -21.43 -18.12
C SER A 96 -5.74 -20.77 -19.29
N GLN A 97 -6.50 -20.11 -20.17
CA GLN A 97 -5.98 -19.55 -21.42
C GLN A 97 -6.38 -18.08 -21.57
N CYS A 98 -5.45 -17.27 -22.06
CA CYS A 98 -5.74 -15.92 -22.52
C CYS A 98 -6.60 -15.99 -23.77
N ILE A 99 -7.80 -15.46 -23.69
CA ILE A 99 -8.78 -15.47 -24.77
C ILE A 99 -9.24 -14.04 -25.07
N PRO A 100 -9.77 -13.77 -26.28
CA PRO A 100 -10.30 -12.46 -26.57
C PRO A 100 -11.51 -12.19 -25.66
N PRO A 101 -11.73 -10.93 -25.25
CA PRO A 101 -12.99 -10.55 -24.63
C PRO A 101 -14.11 -10.92 -25.61
N TYR A 102 -15.22 -11.47 -25.09
CA TYR A 102 -16.39 -11.67 -25.95
C TYR A 102 -16.75 -10.31 -26.57
N PRO A 103 -17.10 -10.24 -27.88
CA PRO A 103 -17.69 -9.02 -28.38
C PRO A 103 -18.87 -8.72 -27.48
N THR A 104 -18.83 -7.56 -26.82
CA THR A 104 -20.00 -6.99 -26.17
C THR A 104 -21.12 -7.10 -27.19
N GLN A 105 -22.14 -7.87 -26.83
CA GLN A 105 -23.33 -7.97 -27.66
C GLN A 105 -23.76 -6.54 -27.96
N PRO A 106 -23.95 -6.16 -29.24
CA PRO A 106 -24.42 -4.82 -29.58
C PRO A 106 -25.63 -4.48 -28.71
N PRO A 107 -25.76 -3.24 -28.20
CA PRO A 107 -26.89 -2.83 -27.40
C PRO A 107 -28.18 -3.35 -28.04
N ALA A 108 -28.96 -4.12 -27.28
CA ALA A 108 -30.23 -4.63 -27.76
C ALA A 108 -31.01 -3.46 -28.33
N THR A 109 -31.29 -3.50 -29.63
CA THR A 109 -32.05 -2.47 -30.32
C THR A 109 -33.40 -2.34 -29.61
N PRO A 110 -33.87 -1.14 -29.22
CA PRO A 110 -35.17 -0.97 -28.59
C PRO A 110 -36.26 -1.51 -29.52
N GLY A 111 -36.75 -2.71 -29.22
CA GLY A 111 -37.90 -3.30 -29.88
C GLY A 111 -39.16 -2.55 -29.46
N THR A 112 -39.91 -2.08 -30.45
CA THR A 112 -41.21 -1.42 -30.33
C THR A 112 -42.13 -2.12 -29.31
N PRO A 113 -42.72 -1.40 -28.35
CA PRO A 113 -43.65 -2.00 -27.39
C PRO A 113 -44.99 -2.37 -28.04
N ALA A 114 -45.45 -3.59 -27.80
CA ALA A 114 -46.84 -4.01 -28.00
C ALA A 114 -47.69 -3.67 -26.75
N PRO A 115 -48.99 -3.36 -26.89
CA PRO A 115 -49.76 -2.71 -25.83
C PRO A 115 -50.25 -3.66 -24.73
N THR A 116 -49.97 -3.22 -23.50
CA THR A 116 -50.77 -3.17 -22.27
C THR A 116 -51.68 -4.35 -21.88
N GLY A 117 -51.30 -5.03 -20.79
CA GLY A 117 -52.19 -5.76 -19.88
C GLY A 117 -51.82 -5.47 -18.43
N ILE A 118 -52.62 -4.64 -17.77
CA ILE A 118 -52.52 -4.19 -16.38
C ILE A 118 -52.79 -5.31 -15.36
N THR A 119 -52.05 -5.37 -14.26
CA THR A 119 -52.55 -5.54 -12.87
C THR A 119 -51.41 -5.27 -11.88
N ALA A 120 -51.63 -4.35 -10.94
CA ALA A 120 -50.68 -3.90 -9.93
C ALA A 120 -50.98 -4.47 -8.53
N THR A 121 -49.96 -4.77 -7.73
CA THR A 121 -49.92 -4.58 -6.25
C THR A 121 -48.48 -4.84 -5.74
N PRO A 122 -48.07 -4.32 -4.56
CA PRO A 122 -46.76 -3.71 -4.35
C PRO A 122 -45.85 -4.51 -3.42
N ALA A 123 -44.53 -4.42 -3.63
CA ALA A 123 -43.52 -4.87 -2.67
C ALA A 123 -42.36 -3.86 -2.60
N THR A 124 -42.37 -3.11 -1.50
CA THR A 124 -41.25 -2.65 -0.65
C THR A 124 -39.86 -2.44 -1.27
N THR A 125 -39.44 -1.18 -1.17
CA THR A 125 -38.11 -0.60 -1.35
C THR A 125 -36.98 -1.39 -0.65
N ASN A 126 -36.09 -1.98 -1.44
CA ASN A 126 -34.70 -2.24 -1.04
C ASN A 126 -33.80 -1.34 -1.89
N ALA A 127 -33.12 -0.41 -1.22
CA ALA A 127 -32.14 0.49 -1.82
C ALA A 127 -30.92 -0.30 -2.28
N SER A 128 -30.54 -0.05 -3.52
CA SER A 128 -29.46 -0.69 -4.27
C SER A 128 -28.10 -0.38 -3.65
N SER A 129 -27.31 -1.43 -3.42
CA SER A 129 -25.86 -1.36 -3.33
C SER A 129 -25.28 -1.45 -4.73
N ASP A 130 -25.16 -0.31 -5.41
CA ASP A 130 -24.27 -0.15 -6.56
C ASP A 130 -23.06 0.65 -6.08
N ILE A 131 -21.99 -0.06 -5.73
CA ILE A 131 -20.64 0.49 -5.89
C ILE A 131 -20.00 -0.40 -6.95
N ASP A 132 -20.18 0.00 -8.20
CA ASP A 132 -19.38 -0.49 -9.30
C ASP A 132 -17.95 -0.01 -9.06
N CYS A 133 -17.03 -0.97 -8.89
CA CYS A 133 -15.62 -0.69 -9.06
C CYS A 133 -15.41 -0.41 -10.55
N TYR A 134 -15.00 0.83 -10.84
CA TYR A 134 -14.47 1.34 -12.11
C TYR A 134 -15.44 2.22 -12.92
N ASP A 135 -15.29 3.53 -12.75
CA ASP A 135 -15.34 4.43 -13.89
C ASP A 135 -14.28 5.54 -13.75
N ASP A 136 -13.88 5.96 -14.94
CA ASP A 136 -12.73 6.71 -15.41
C ASP A 136 -12.69 8.17 -14.94
N VAL A 137 -11.55 8.60 -14.41
CA VAL A 137 -11.09 9.98 -14.60
C VAL A 137 -9.61 9.95 -14.96
N GLN A 138 -9.36 9.82 -16.26
CA GLN A 138 -8.22 10.45 -16.92
C GLN A 138 -8.18 11.94 -16.53
N ASP A 139 -7.36 12.29 -15.55
CA ASP A 139 -6.72 13.62 -15.51
C ASP A 139 -5.26 13.47 -15.08
N GLU A 140 -4.35 13.78 -16.00
CA GLU A 140 -2.90 13.60 -15.89
C GLU A 140 -2.22 14.62 -14.96
N THR A 141 -2.95 15.18 -14.00
CA THR A 141 -2.36 16.05 -12.98
C THR A 141 -2.96 15.73 -11.62
N GLY A 142 -2.33 14.80 -10.88
CA GLY A 142 -2.77 14.32 -9.56
C GLY A 142 -2.93 15.41 -8.49
N VAL A 143 -3.99 16.18 -8.59
CA VAL A 143 -4.43 17.19 -7.63
C VAL A 143 -5.91 16.92 -7.38
N LEU A 144 -6.24 16.47 -6.16
CA LEU A 144 -7.63 16.29 -5.75
C LEU A 144 -8.33 17.65 -5.72
N SER A 145 -9.56 17.72 -6.22
CA SER A 145 -10.37 18.92 -6.15
C SER A 145 -10.77 19.18 -4.68
N PRO A 146 -10.90 20.44 -4.22
CA PRO A 146 -11.32 20.76 -2.85
C PRO A 146 -12.66 20.12 -2.43
N ASP A 147 -13.49 19.73 -3.40
CA ASP A 147 -14.80 19.13 -3.18
C ASP A 147 -14.73 17.63 -2.82
N ASP A 148 -13.65 16.93 -3.19
CA ASP A 148 -13.43 15.51 -2.85
C ASP A 148 -12.96 15.31 -1.39
N VAL A 149 -12.42 16.37 -0.79
CA VAL A 149 -11.92 16.38 0.60
C VAL A 149 -13.07 16.34 1.62
N ALA A 150 -14.27 16.77 1.23
CA ALA A 150 -15.43 16.79 2.12
C ALA A 150 -16.08 15.39 2.33
N ASN A 151 -15.79 14.40 1.47
CA ASN A 151 -16.44 13.08 1.53
C ASN A 151 -15.51 11.94 2.01
N THR A 152 -14.25 12.24 2.36
CA THR A 152 -13.31 11.26 2.93
C THR A 152 -13.35 11.19 4.46
N SER A 153 -14.13 12.05 5.12
CA SER A 153 -14.25 12.08 6.58
C SER A 153 -14.95 10.84 7.17
N ASN A 154 -15.65 10.05 6.35
CA ASN A 154 -16.45 8.91 6.79
C ASN A 154 -16.14 7.59 6.04
N ILE A 155 -14.93 7.43 5.47
CA ILE A 155 -14.46 6.09 5.07
C ILE A 155 -14.17 5.31 6.36
N THR A 156 -15.23 4.73 6.92
CA THR A 156 -15.11 3.68 7.92
C THR A 156 -14.59 2.44 7.20
N LEU A 157 -13.27 2.29 7.15
CA LEU A 157 -12.64 1.04 6.71
C LEU A 157 -13.24 -0.10 7.54
N ALA A 158 -13.77 -1.12 6.86
CA ALA A 158 -14.39 -2.26 7.52
C ALA A 158 -13.43 -2.85 8.57
N PRO A 159 -13.93 -3.28 9.75
CA PRO A 159 -13.09 -3.93 10.76
C PRO A 159 -12.42 -5.17 10.14
N GLY A 160 -11.09 -5.13 9.99
CA GLY A 160 -10.31 -6.15 9.28
C GLY A 160 -9.59 -5.66 8.02
N ALA A 161 -9.79 -4.40 7.60
CA ALA A 161 -9.09 -3.81 6.46
C ALA A 161 -7.63 -3.40 6.77
N ILE A 162 -7.23 -3.37 8.04
CA ILE A 162 -5.87 -3.02 8.46
C ILE A 162 -5.36 -4.11 9.41
N VAL A 163 -4.19 -4.67 9.11
CA VAL A 163 -3.54 -5.73 9.88
C VAL A 163 -2.71 -5.11 11.00
N ALA A 164 -2.92 -5.58 12.24
CA ALA A 164 -2.18 -5.17 13.43
C ALA A 164 -0.65 -5.31 13.26
N ALA A 165 0.11 -4.54 14.05
CA ALA A 165 1.56 -4.71 14.18
C ALA A 165 1.92 -6.20 14.39
N TYR A 166 2.88 -6.71 13.62
CA TYR A 166 3.31 -8.12 13.65
C TYR A 166 2.25 -9.17 13.24
N GLY A 167 1.07 -8.74 12.78
CA GLY A 167 0.05 -9.61 12.22
C GLY A 167 0.44 -10.19 10.86
N GLN A 168 -0.20 -11.29 10.47
CA GLN A 168 -0.08 -11.85 9.13
C GLN A 168 -0.82 -10.96 8.12
N CYS A 169 -0.13 -10.58 7.04
CA CYS A 169 -0.65 -9.69 5.99
C CYS A 169 -0.51 -10.26 4.58
N GLY A 170 -0.10 -11.53 4.45
CA GLY A 170 0.07 -12.18 3.16
C GLY A 170 0.55 -13.63 3.25
N GLY A 171 0.64 -14.28 2.09
CA GLY A 171 1.00 -15.69 1.90
C GLY A 171 0.10 -16.40 0.88
N TYR A 172 0.58 -17.52 0.31
CA TYR A 172 -0.07 -18.25 -0.80
C TYR A 172 -1.58 -18.56 -0.62
N THR A 173 -2.06 -18.73 0.61
CA THR A 173 -3.49 -19.01 0.90
C THR A 173 -4.13 -17.96 1.82
N TYR A 174 -3.45 -16.85 2.06
CA TYR A 174 -3.93 -15.82 2.96
C TYR A 174 -5.10 -15.06 2.33
N VAL A 175 -6.24 -15.07 3.02
CA VAL A 175 -7.44 -14.29 2.69
C VAL A 175 -7.62 -13.25 3.79
N GLY A 176 -7.20 -12.02 3.52
CA GLY A 176 -7.21 -10.91 4.46
C GLY A 176 -6.59 -9.66 3.86
N SER A 177 -6.41 -8.61 4.67
CA SER A 177 -5.81 -7.37 4.20
C SER A 177 -4.28 -7.48 4.06
N ASN A 178 -3.72 -6.81 3.06
CA ASN A 178 -2.26 -6.61 2.93
C ASN A 178 -1.81 -5.23 3.45
N ILE A 179 -2.74 -4.41 3.97
CA ILE A 179 -2.47 -3.09 4.50
C ILE A 179 -2.18 -3.22 6.00
N CYS A 180 -0.99 -2.80 6.42
CA CYS A 180 -0.58 -2.82 7.82
C CYS A 180 -0.98 -1.54 8.56
N VAL A 181 -1.03 -1.59 9.89
CA VAL A 181 -1.19 -0.37 10.70
C VAL A 181 -0.12 0.66 10.35
N GLN A 182 -0.42 1.93 10.57
CA GLN A 182 0.55 3.01 10.38
C GLN A 182 1.88 2.66 11.05
N GLY A 183 3.01 2.94 10.41
CA GLY A 183 4.33 2.58 10.95
C GLY A 183 4.83 1.16 10.63
N TYR A 184 3.97 0.33 10.03
CA TYR A 184 4.30 -1.03 9.61
C TYR A 184 4.09 -1.20 8.11
N TYR A 185 4.84 -2.12 7.52
CA TYR A 185 4.65 -2.53 6.12
C TYR A 185 4.60 -4.06 6.03
N CYS A 186 3.92 -4.56 5.01
CA CYS A 186 3.80 -6.00 4.81
C CYS A 186 5.08 -6.53 4.18
N GLN A 187 5.91 -7.20 4.96
CA GLN A 187 7.13 -7.85 4.49
C GLN A 187 6.86 -9.33 4.22
N ALA A 188 7.18 -9.79 3.00
CA ALA A 188 7.19 -11.21 2.70
C ALA A 188 8.34 -11.89 3.47
N ALA A 189 7.99 -12.84 4.34
CA ALA A 189 8.99 -13.65 5.04
C ALA A 189 9.29 -14.94 4.28
N ASN A 190 8.27 -15.52 3.63
CA ASN A 190 8.36 -16.63 2.68
C ASN A 190 7.08 -16.69 1.83
N ASP A 191 7.02 -17.62 0.88
CA ASP A 191 5.88 -17.79 -0.05
C ASP A 191 4.52 -17.99 0.66
N TRP A 192 4.53 -18.53 1.88
CA TRP A 192 3.33 -18.90 2.63
C TRP A 192 2.97 -17.90 3.73
N TYR A 193 3.86 -16.95 4.03
CA TYR A 193 3.70 -16.06 5.17
C TYR A 193 4.37 -14.70 4.93
N SER A 194 3.58 -13.65 5.05
CA SER A 194 4.04 -12.26 5.13
C SER A 194 3.57 -11.63 6.43
N GLN A 195 4.40 -10.78 7.02
CA GLN A 195 4.16 -10.18 8.33
C GLN A 195 4.26 -8.66 8.27
N CYS A 196 3.39 -7.97 9.00
CA CYS A 196 3.53 -6.54 9.24
C CYS A 196 4.72 -6.28 10.15
N VAL A 197 5.80 -5.72 9.60
CA VAL A 197 7.02 -5.39 10.37
C VAL A 197 7.23 -3.87 10.43
N PRO A 198 7.95 -3.36 11.45
CA PRO A 198 8.23 -1.93 11.55
C PRO A 198 8.95 -1.42 10.31
N ILE A 199 8.55 -0.24 9.84
CA ILE A 199 9.25 0.44 8.75
C ILE A 199 10.62 0.90 9.25
N PRO A 200 11.72 0.53 8.58
CA PRO A 200 13.05 0.95 8.99
C PRO A 200 13.24 2.46 8.82
N ASN A 201 14.00 3.06 9.74
CA ASN A 201 14.42 4.47 9.70
C ASN A 201 13.27 5.50 9.72
N LEU A 202 12.15 5.19 10.38
CA LEU A 202 11.13 6.21 10.63
C LEU A 202 11.65 7.30 11.58
N PRO A 203 11.24 8.57 11.41
CA PRO A 203 11.49 9.62 12.39
C PRO A 203 10.89 9.25 13.76
N GLY A 204 11.62 9.55 14.84
CA GLY A 204 11.22 9.24 16.22
C GLY A 204 11.94 8.03 16.81
N LEU A 205 11.58 7.68 18.06
CA LEU A 205 12.15 6.56 18.79
C LEU A 205 11.62 5.20 18.27
N PRO A 206 12.48 4.20 18.04
CA PRO A 206 12.05 2.91 17.53
C PRO A 206 11.10 2.16 18.46
N THR A 207 10.27 1.27 17.88
CA THR A 207 9.40 0.37 18.66
C THR A 207 10.20 -0.30 19.78
N TYR A 208 9.62 -0.34 20.98
CA TYR A 208 10.22 -0.83 22.22
C TYR A 208 11.34 0.03 22.83
N SER A 209 11.63 1.21 22.31
CA SER A 209 12.57 2.15 22.95
C SER A 209 11.96 2.81 24.17
N GLN A 210 12.81 3.20 25.13
CA GLN A 210 12.40 4.07 26.23
C GLN A 210 12.04 5.46 25.69
N CYS A 211 10.87 5.97 26.06
CA CYS A 211 10.34 7.26 25.64
C CYS A 211 9.93 8.16 26.81
N GLY A 212 10.10 7.69 28.05
CA GLY A 212 9.69 8.42 29.24
C GLY A 212 10.08 7.74 30.54
N GLY A 213 9.68 8.38 31.64
CA GLY A 213 9.98 7.98 33.02
C GLY A 213 10.57 9.12 33.84
N ASN A 214 10.46 9.01 35.16
CA ASN A 214 11.10 9.93 36.09
C ASN A 214 12.62 10.00 35.82
N LEU A 215 13.12 11.22 35.64
CA LEU A 215 14.51 11.55 35.26
C LEU A 215 14.91 11.22 33.80
N TRP A 216 13.97 10.82 32.95
CA TRP A 216 14.23 10.72 31.52
C TRP A 216 14.42 12.12 30.92
N THR A 217 15.57 12.34 30.28
CA THR A 217 15.90 13.59 29.57
C THR A 217 16.07 13.38 28.07
N GLY A 218 15.80 12.15 27.59
CA GLY A 218 15.90 11.80 26.18
C GLY A 218 14.65 12.22 25.37
N PRO A 219 14.60 11.83 24.09
CA PRO A 219 13.45 12.07 23.23
C PRO A 219 12.18 11.42 23.79
N THR A 220 11.01 12.01 23.50
CA THR A 220 9.69 11.48 23.92
C THR A 220 8.81 11.06 22.75
N ASP A 221 9.19 11.45 21.53
CA ASP A 221 8.41 11.17 20.32
C ASP A 221 8.73 9.77 19.80
N CYS A 222 7.72 8.91 19.77
CA CYS A 222 7.82 7.57 19.20
C CYS A 222 7.64 7.57 17.68
N GLN A 223 8.22 6.58 17.01
CA GLN A 223 7.95 6.34 15.60
C GLN A 223 6.44 6.15 15.34
N ALA A 224 5.99 6.58 14.17
CA ALA A 224 4.63 6.36 13.71
C ALA A 224 4.22 4.90 13.91
N GLY A 225 2.98 4.64 14.33
CA GLY A 225 2.51 3.29 14.65
C GLY A 225 2.78 2.80 16.07
N THR A 226 3.43 3.62 16.90
CA THR A 226 3.66 3.32 18.31
C THR A 226 3.27 4.50 19.19
N THR A 227 2.92 4.21 20.43
CA THR A 227 2.57 5.22 21.43
C THR A 227 3.45 5.05 22.67
N CYS A 228 3.86 6.17 23.25
CA CYS A 228 4.65 6.15 24.47
C CYS A 228 3.75 5.73 25.64
N THR A 229 3.87 4.47 26.04
CA THR A 229 3.04 3.88 27.08
C THR A 229 3.81 3.86 28.38
N GLU A 230 3.24 4.41 29.45
CA GLU A 230 3.82 4.30 30.78
C GLU A 230 3.76 2.83 31.25
N VAL A 231 4.92 2.24 31.50
CA VAL A 231 5.00 0.91 32.12
C VAL A 231 5.05 1.06 33.64
N ASN A 232 5.79 2.06 34.12
CA ASN A 232 5.80 2.51 35.50
C ASN A 232 6.34 3.95 35.57
N ALA A 233 6.32 4.54 36.77
CA ALA A 233 6.75 5.91 37.01
C ALA A 233 8.19 6.23 36.55
N TRP A 234 9.06 5.24 36.36
CA TRP A 234 10.47 5.42 35.97
C TRP A 234 10.76 4.98 34.53
N TYR A 235 9.78 4.39 33.85
CA TYR A 235 9.99 3.80 32.53
C TYR A 235 8.69 3.83 31.71
N SER A 236 8.75 4.53 30.58
CA SER A 236 7.75 4.48 29.52
C SER A 236 8.39 3.94 28.25
N GLN A 237 7.64 3.16 27.47
CA GLN A 237 8.13 2.47 26.28
C GLN A 237 7.22 2.73 25.08
N CYS A 238 7.82 2.91 23.89
CA CYS A 238 7.07 2.97 22.64
C CYS A 238 6.46 1.59 22.32
N LEU A 239 5.15 1.44 22.48
CA LEU A 239 4.44 0.19 22.20
C LEU A 239 3.50 0.34 20.99
N PRO A 240 3.32 -0.71 20.16
CA PRO A 240 2.36 -0.68 19.06
C PRO A 240 0.91 -0.50 19.55
N PHE A 241 0.05 0.13 18.73
CA PHE A 241 -1.38 0.29 19.00
C PHE A 241 -2.27 -0.37 17.93
#